data_AF-Q6CWJ9-F1
#
_entry.id   AF-Q6CWJ9-F1
#
_cell.length_a   1.000
_cell.length_b   1.000
_cell.length_c   1.000
_cell.angle_alpha   90.00
_cell.angle_beta   90.00
_cell.angle_gamma   90.00
#
_symmetry.space_group_name_H-M   'P 1'
#
loop_
_entity.id
_entity.type
_entity.pdbx_description
1 polymer ?
#
loop_
_entity_poly.entity_id
_entity_poly.type
_entity_poly.pdbx_seq_one_letter_code
_entity_poly.pdbx_strand_id
1 'polypeptide(L)'
;MNKSSSVTFSQFTQEQIKKMQEAFQLIDDDGDGMISESNLAKMLRGLGKPDNKEDVEQMLSLAPDETLTFPAYLSLMSECMGEMPDPTEIREALKAFSDNEELLCDSAELEQCLKDVGLEDPAKLDRVLAHFSAKQVSGRRVFKGEKFVQSISE
;
A
#
# COMPACT_ATOMS: atom_id res chain seq x y z
N MET A 1 22.55 -18.25 -12.40
CA MET A 1 23.16 -17.16 -11.62
C MET A 1 22.05 -16.17 -11.35
N ASN A 2 21.39 -16.32 -10.20
CA ASN A 2 20.22 -15.52 -9.84
C ASN A 2 20.69 -14.13 -9.43
N LYS A 3 20.03 -13.11 -9.98
CA LYS A 3 20.34 -11.71 -9.70
C LYS A 3 20.24 -11.50 -8.19
N SER A 4 21.36 -11.11 -7.60
CA SER A 4 21.48 -10.71 -6.21
C SER A 4 20.36 -9.73 -5.87
N SER A 5 19.59 -10.13 -4.86
CA SER A 5 18.62 -9.36 -4.09
C SER A 5 19.28 -8.12 -3.48
N SER A 6 19.55 -7.13 -4.32
CA SER A 6 20.07 -5.83 -3.92
C SER A 6 18.90 -4.99 -3.41
N VAL A 7 18.54 -5.20 -2.13
CA VAL A 7 18.12 -4.16 -1.19
C VAL A 7 17.04 -3.20 -1.76
N THR A 8 15.77 -3.62 -1.66
CA THR A 8 14.53 -2.90 -2.07
C THR A 8 14.22 -1.63 -1.25
N PHE A 9 15.21 -1.01 -0.62
CA PHE A 9 15.02 0.24 0.14
C PHE A 9 14.60 1.41 -0.77
N SER A 10 14.90 1.32 -2.06
CA SER A 10 14.54 2.35 -3.05
C SER A 10 13.04 2.45 -3.34
N GLN A 11 12.24 1.45 -2.95
CA GLN A 11 10.79 1.44 -3.20
C GLN A 11 9.97 2.09 -2.09
N PHE A 12 10.58 2.39 -0.94
CA PHE A 12 9.86 2.97 0.19
C PHE A 12 10.30 4.42 0.45
N THR A 13 9.33 5.28 0.75
CA THR A 13 9.60 6.62 1.26
C THR A 13 10.22 6.56 2.65
N GLN A 14 10.90 7.64 3.09
CA GLN A 14 11.45 7.69 4.45
C GLN A 14 10.37 7.53 5.53
N GLU A 15 9.15 8.02 5.27
CA GLU A 15 8.03 7.86 6.19
C GLU A 15 7.56 6.40 6.24
N GLN A 16 7.47 5.73 5.09
CA GLN A 16 7.14 4.29 5.04
C GLN A 16 8.20 3.45 5.75
N ILE A 17 9.50 3.72 5.52
CA ILE A 17 10.60 3.04 6.21
C ILE A 17 10.48 3.24 7.72
N LYS A 18 10.17 4.46 8.17
CA LYS A 18 9.98 4.75 9.59
C LYS A 18 8.80 3.98 10.19
N LYS A 19 7.64 3.97 9.52
CA LYS A 19 6.47 3.18 9.95
C LYS A 19 6.78 1.68 9.99
N MET A 20 7.52 1.18 9.01
CA MET A 20 7.97 -0.22 8.97
C MET A 20 8.95 -0.54 10.09
N GLN A 21 9.83 0.39 10.44
CA GLN A 21 10.75 0.25 11.56
C GLN A 21 10.01 0.24 12.91
N GLU A 22 9.04 1.13 13.10
CA GLU A 22 8.19 1.16 14.30
C GLU A 22 7.38 -0.14 14.44
N ALA A 23 6.80 -0.63 13.34
CA ALA A 23 6.09 -1.91 13.31
C ALA A 23 7.03 -3.08 13.61
N PHE A 24 8.23 -3.10 13.02
CA PHE A 24 9.23 -4.13 13.29
C PHE A 24 9.62 -4.18 14.78
N GLN A 25 9.87 -3.01 15.39
CA GLN A 25 10.20 -2.90 16.81
C GLN A 25 9.05 -3.29 17.74
N LEU A 26 7.79 -3.16 17.29
CA LEU A 26 6.64 -3.61 18.05
C LEU A 26 6.55 -5.15 18.10
N ILE A 27 7.06 -5.81 17.06
CA ILE A 27 7.04 -7.28 16.94
C ILE A 27 8.27 -7.88 17.64
N ASP A 28 9.45 -7.29 17.44
CA ASP A 28 10.73 -7.62 18.10
C ASP A 28 10.73 -7.20 19.59
N ASP A 29 9.90 -7.90 20.38
CA ASP A 29 9.68 -7.70 21.83
C ASP A 29 10.96 -7.83 22.68
N ASP A 30 11.92 -8.65 22.23
CA ASP A 30 13.20 -8.89 22.90
C ASP A 30 14.35 -8.02 22.37
N GLY A 31 14.16 -7.31 21.27
CA GLY A 31 15.08 -6.30 20.76
C GLY A 31 16.38 -6.88 20.22
N ASP A 32 16.36 -8.12 19.75
CA ASP A 32 17.54 -8.80 19.20
C ASP A 32 17.79 -8.46 17.72
N GLY A 33 16.87 -7.68 17.12
CA GLY A 33 16.92 -7.26 15.73
C GLY A 33 16.34 -8.28 14.75
N MET A 34 15.68 -9.33 15.25
CA MET A 34 15.11 -10.42 14.48
C MET A 34 13.69 -10.73 14.96
N ILE A 35 12.76 -10.90 14.02
CA ILE A 35 11.42 -11.40 14.34
C ILE A 35 11.46 -12.93 14.26
N SER A 36 11.32 -13.59 15.41
CA SER A 36 11.20 -15.05 15.54
C SER A 36 9.74 -15.55 15.48
N GLU A 37 9.55 -16.87 15.41
CA GLU A 37 8.23 -17.53 15.52
C GLU A 37 7.46 -17.08 16.77
N SER A 38 8.16 -16.97 17.90
CA SER A 38 7.59 -16.53 19.17
C SER A 38 7.09 -15.08 19.10
N ASN A 39 7.84 -14.19 18.45
CA ASN A 39 7.47 -12.78 18.28
C ASN A 39 6.20 -12.65 17.42
N LEU A 40 6.14 -13.35 16.28
CA LEU A 40 4.96 -13.34 15.40
C LEU A 40 3.72 -13.94 16.07
N ALA A 41 3.87 -15.08 16.76
CA ALA A 41 2.75 -15.70 17.47
C ALA A 41 2.19 -14.77 18.55
N LYS A 42 3.05 -14.09 19.32
CA LYS A 42 2.64 -13.07 20.29
C LYS A 42 1.89 -11.91 19.63
N MET A 43 2.40 -11.39 18.51
CA MET A 43 1.74 -10.31 17.76
C MET A 43 0.34 -10.74 17.28
N LEU A 44 0.22 -11.89 16.63
CA LEU A 44 -1.07 -12.41 16.12
C LEU A 44 -2.09 -12.58 17.25
N ARG A 45 -1.65 -13.12 18.39
CA ARG A 45 -2.46 -13.23 19.60
C ARG A 45 -2.91 -11.86 20.13
N GLY A 46 -2.02 -10.87 20.12
CA GLY A 46 -2.33 -9.49 20.50
C GLY A 46 -3.36 -8.82 19.61
N LEU A 47 -3.40 -9.18 18.32
CA LEU A 47 -4.39 -8.72 17.34
C LEU A 47 -5.70 -9.53 17.35
N GLY A 48 -5.82 -10.54 18.22
CA GLY A 48 -6.97 -11.45 18.25
C GLY A 48 -7.09 -12.34 17.01
N LYS A 49 -6.00 -12.53 16.27
CA LYS A 49 -5.91 -13.42 15.12
C LYS A 49 -5.43 -14.82 15.56
N PRO A 50 -5.80 -15.90 14.84
CA PRO A 50 -5.24 -17.21 15.09
C PRO A 50 -3.71 -17.19 14.90
N ASP A 51 -2.97 -17.66 15.90
CA ASP A 51 -1.52 -17.82 15.90
C ASP A 51 -1.13 -19.27 15.58
N ASN A 52 -1.82 -19.89 14.62
CA ASN A 52 -1.59 -21.28 14.29
C ASN A 52 -0.16 -21.46 13.75
N LYS A 53 0.49 -22.56 14.13
CA LYS A 53 1.90 -22.79 13.85
C LYS A 53 2.21 -22.80 12.36
N GLU A 54 1.29 -23.35 11.57
CA GLU A 54 1.43 -23.52 10.13
C GLU A 54 1.47 -22.17 9.38
N ASP A 55 0.63 -21.21 9.78
CA ASP A 55 0.61 -19.86 9.20
C ASP A 55 1.87 -19.07 9.60
N VAL A 56 2.31 -19.20 10.86
CA VAL A 56 3.55 -18.53 11.33
C VAL A 56 4.78 -19.11 10.65
N GLU A 57 4.88 -20.44 10.56
CA GLU A 57 5.93 -21.12 9.81
C GLU A 57 5.91 -20.74 8.33
N GLN A 58 4.72 -20.62 7.72
CA GLN A 58 4.58 -20.17 6.34
C GLN A 58 5.10 -18.73 6.17
N MET A 59 4.77 -17.82 7.08
CA MET A 59 5.28 -16.44 7.04
C MET A 59 6.81 -16.37 7.18
N LEU A 60 7.40 -17.22 8.02
CA LEU A 60 8.85 -17.28 8.23
C LEU A 60 9.60 -18.06 7.13
N SER A 61 8.93 -18.99 6.44
CA SER A 61 9.52 -19.77 5.35
C SER A 61 9.94 -18.91 4.14
N LEU A 62 9.42 -17.69 4.06
CA LEU A 62 9.81 -16.69 3.06
C LEU A 62 11.16 -16.02 3.41
N ALA A 63 11.67 -16.22 4.63
CA ALA A 63 12.96 -15.72 5.09
C ALA A 63 14.06 -16.79 4.93
N PRO A 64 15.28 -16.40 4.53
CA PRO A 64 16.38 -17.35 4.28
C PRO A 64 16.86 -18.11 5.52
N ASP A 65 16.63 -17.58 6.73
CA ASP A 65 17.11 -18.16 8.01
C ASP A 65 15.96 -18.42 9.00
N GLU A 66 14.72 -18.61 8.53
CA GLU A 66 13.50 -18.78 9.37
C GLU A 66 13.30 -17.66 10.41
N THR A 67 13.99 -16.54 10.22
CA THR A 67 14.01 -15.35 11.07
C THR A 67 13.97 -14.12 10.18
N LEU A 68 13.14 -13.15 10.56
CA LEU A 68 12.95 -11.94 9.76
C LEU A 68 13.79 -10.81 10.34
N THR A 69 14.95 -10.56 9.75
CA THR A 69 15.71 -9.32 9.98
C THR A 69 14.99 -8.13 9.36
N PHE A 70 15.24 -6.91 9.83
CA PHE A 70 14.60 -5.72 9.26
C PHE A 70 14.74 -5.59 7.73
N PRO A 71 15.90 -5.86 7.11
CA PRO A 71 16.02 -5.89 5.65
C PRO A 71 15.16 -6.96 4.97
N ALA A 72 15.08 -8.18 5.54
CA ALA A 72 14.24 -9.25 5.00
C ALA A 72 12.75 -8.91 5.13
N TYR A 73 12.35 -8.34 6.26
CA TYR A 73 11.01 -7.80 6.49
C TYR A 73 10.63 -6.75 5.43
N LEU A 74 11.52 -5.80 5.14
CA LEU A 74 11.30 -4.81 4.08
C LEU A 74 11.20 -5.44 2.69
N SER A 75 11.99 -6.48 2.39
CA SER A 75 11.88 -7.18 1.10
C SER A 75 10.52 -7.89 0.94
N LEU A 76 10.03 -8.57 1.99
CA LEU A 76 8.70 -9.19 1.94
C LEU A 76 7.59 -8.15 1.84
N MET A 77 7.69 -7.06 2.59
CA MET A 77 6.74 -5.95 2.49
C MET A 77 6.79 -5.29 1.12
N SER A 78 7.95 -5.23 0.45
CA SER A 78 8.10 -4.68 -0.89
C SER A 78 7.44 -5.56 -1.93
N GLU A 79 7.52 -6.88 -1.79
CA GLU A 79 6.80 -7.82 -2.66
C GLU A 79 5.28 -7.75 -2.45
N CYS A 80 4.82 -7.43 -1.24
CA CYS A 80 3.39 -7.28 -0.93
C CYS A 80 2.82 -5.88 -1.23
N MET A 81 3.64 -4.82 -1.11
CA MET A 81 3.22 -3.41 -1.20
C MET A 81 3.69 -2.70 -2.48
N GLY A 82 4.63 -3.28 -3.22
CA GLY A 82 5.24 -2.69 -4.43
C GLY A 82 4.25 -2.44 -5.59
N GLU A 83 2.99 -2.79 -5.42
CA GLU A 83 1.91 -2.53 -6.39
C GLU A 83 1.07 -1.28 -6.09
N MET A 84 1.18 -0.68 -4.89
CA MET A 84 0.41 0.52 -4.55
C MET A 84 1.25 1.80 -4.74
N PRO A 85 0.93 2.66 -5.72
CA PRO A 85 1.66 3.91 -5.94
C PRO A 85 1.53 4.84 -4.73
N ASP A 86 2.59 5.62 -4.45
CA ASP A 86 2.60 6.58 -3.34
C ASP A 86 1.50 7.65 -3.54
N PRO A 87 0.82 8.11 -2.48
CA PRO A 87 -0.20 9.15 -2.59
C PRO A 87 0.27 10.42 -3.32
N THR A 88 1.56 10.76 -3.24
CA THR A 88 2.17 11.88 -3.98
C THR A 88 2.22 11.61 -5.47
N GLU A 89 2.58 10.39 -5.88
CA GLU A 89 2.59 10.00 -7.30
C GLU A 89 1.18 10.02 -7.88
N ILE A 90 0.19 9.52 -7.11
CA ILE A 90 -1.23 9.59 -7.49
C ILE A 90 -1.67 11.06 -7.62
N ARG A 91 -1.26 11.93 -6.69
CA ARG A 91 -1.55 13.37 -6.73
C ARG A 91 -0.97 14.02 -7.99
N GLU A 92 0.29 13.74 -8.33
CA GLU A 92 0.92 14.26 -9.55
C GLU A 92 0.24 13.72 -10.82
N ALA A 93 -0.16 12.45 -10.85
CA ALA A 93 -0.90 11.88 -11.97
C ALA A 93 -2.26 12.57 -12.16
N LEU A 94 -2.98 12.87 -11.06
CA LEU A 94 -4.28 13.56 -11.12
C LEU A 94 -4.17 15.01 -11.60
N LYS A 95 -3.01 15.68 -11.46
CA LYS A 95 -2.78 17.00 -12.05
C LYS A 95 -2.84 16.99 -13.58
N ALA A 96 -2.66 15.84 -14.23
CA ALA A 96 -2.87 15.73 -15.68
C ALA A 96 -4.35 15.95 -16.09
N PHE A 97 -5.29 15.84 -15.15
CA PHE A 97 -6.74 15.94 -15.37
C PHE A 97 -7.38 17.14 -14.62
N SER A 98 -6.58 17.97 -13.95
CA SER A 98 -7.07 19.10 -13.15
C SER A 98 -6.12 20.30 -13.23
N ASP A 99 -6.70 21.47 -13.47
CA ASP A 99 -5.98 22.75 -13.49
C ASP A 99 -5.99 23.47 -12.12
N ASN A 100 -6.54 22.83 -11.08
CA ASN A 100 -6.64 23.41 -9.73
C ASN A 100 -5.97 22.53 -8.67
N GLU A 101 -5.63 23.16 -7.55
CA GLU A 101 -4.99 22.51 -6.39
C GLU A 101 -5.92 21.55 -5.63
N GLU A 102 -7.24 21.69 -5.80
CA GLU A 102 -8.24 20.77 -5.22
C GLU A 102 -8.34 19.43 -5.99
N LEU A 103 -7.62 19.30 -7.11
CA LEU A 103 -7.63 18.14 -8.00
C LEU A 103 -9.04 17.73 -8.45
N LEU A 104 -9.86 18.73 -8.79
CA LEU A 104 -11.19 18.50 -9.33
C LEU A 104 -11.10 18.09 -10.81
N CYS A 105 -11.35 16.81 -11.08
CA CYS A 105 -11.26 16.24 -12.42
C CYS A 105 -12.68 16.03 -13.00
N ASP A 106 -12.88 16.17 -14.31
CA ASP A 106 -14.12 15.72 -14.94
C ASP A 106 -14.21 14.20 -14.79
N SER A 107 -15.29 13.72 -14.17
CA SER A 107 -15.43 12.30 -13.82
C SER A 107 -15.56 11.42 -15.06
N ALA A 108 -16.10 11.92 -16.18
CA ALA A 108 -16.28 11.14 -17.39
C ALA A 108 -14.97 11.05 -18.19
N GLU A 109 -14.20 12.14 -18.24
CA GLU A 109 -12.87 12.14 -18.89
C GLU A 109 -11.89 11.23 -18.16
N LEU A 110 -11.87 11.30 -16.82
CA LEU A 110 -11.05 10.42 -15.99
C LEU A 110 -11.44 8.94 -16.18
N GLU A 111 -12.74 8.64 -16.17
CA GLU A 111 -13.27 7.28 -16.39
C GLU A 111 -12.85 6.72 -17.76
N GLN A 112 -12.99 7.51 -18.82
CA GLN A 112 -12.65 7.08 -20.17
C GLN A 112 -11.15 6.80 -20.29
N CYS A 113 -10.30 7.70 -19.78
CA CYS A 113 -8.85 7.52 -19.84
C CYS A 113 -8.41 6.26 -19.08
N LEU A 114 -8.96 6.02 -17.88
CA LEU A 114 -8.63 4.82 -17.10
C LEU A 114 -9.08 3.53 -17.80
N LYS A 115 -10.22 3.54 -18.52
CA LYS A 115 -10.66 2.40 -19.33
C LYS A 115 -9.74 2.17 -20.53
N ASP A 116 -9.28 3.23 -21.18
CA ASP A 116 -8.38 3.15 -22.35
C ASP A 116 -7.00 2.59 -21.99
N VAL A 117 -6.52 2.86 -20.77
CA VAL A 117 -5.26 2.31 -20.23
C VAL A 117 -5.39 0.84 -19.80
N GLY A 118 -6.61 0.28 -19.82
CA GLY A 118 -6.84 -1.15 -19.59
C GLY A 118 -6.99 -1.52 -18.11
N LEU A 119 -7.58 -0.63 -17.30
CA LEU A 119 -7.84 -0.91 -15.89
C LEU A 119 -8.68 -2.18 -15.72
N GLU A 120 -8.13 -3.16 -15.01
CA GLU A 120 -8.54 -4.58 -15.07
C GLU A 120 -9.95 -4.87 -14.52
N ASP A 121 -10.52 -3.96 -13.71
CA ASP A 121 -11.82 -4.15 -13.07
C ASP A 121 -12.71 -2.90 -13.19
N PRO A 122 -13.58 -2.84 -14.22
CA PRO A 122 -14.52 -1.74 -14.43
C PRO A 122 -15.50 -1.55 -13.25
N ALA A 123 -15.88 -2.63 -12.56
CA ALA A 123 -16.84 -2.53 -11.47
C ALA A 123 -16.22 -1.88 -10.23
N LYS A 124 -14.93 -2.08 -9.99
CA LYS A 124 -14.18 -1.33 -8.97
C LYS A 124 -14.09 0.15 -9.34
N LEU A 125 -13.79 0.46 -10.60
CA LEU A 125 -13.72 1.84 -11.07
C LEU A 125 -15.05 2.57 -10.88
N ASP A 126 -16.16 1.96 -11.27
CA ASP A 126 -17.50 2.54 -11.09
C ASP A 126 -17.80 2.86 -9.62
N ARG A 127 -17.40 1.98 -8.69
CA ARG A 127 -17.57 2.20 -7.24
C ARG A 127 -16.74 3.38 -6.75
N VAL A 128 -15.48 3.47 -7.17
CA VAL A 128 -14.59 4.58 -6.80
C VAL A 128 -15.16 5.90 -7.32
N LEU A 129 -15.52 5.97 -8.61
CA LEU A 129 -16.12 7.16 -9.20
C LEU A 129 -17.44 7.54 -8.53
N ALA A 130 -18.30 6.57 -8.20
CA ALA A 130 -19.54 6.85 -7.48
C ALA A 130 -19.30 7.42 -6.08
N HIS A 131 -18.24 6.98 -5.39
CA HIS A 131 -17.93 7.41 -4.03
C HIS A 131 -17.25 8.79 -3.98
N PHE A 132 -16.36 9.07 -4.94
CA PHE A 132 -15.52 10.27 -4.92
C PHE A 132 -15.99 11.36 -5.89
N SER A 133 -17.00 11.11 -6.73
CA SER A 133 -17.57 12.14 -7.60
C SER A 133 -18.82 12.81 -7.01
N ALA A 134 -19.00 14.10 -7.30
CA ALA A 134 -20.19 14.86 -6.95
C ALA A 134 -20.80 15.55 -8.18
N LYS A 135 -22.14 15.64 -8.21
CA LYS A 135 -22.85 16.33 -9.29
C LYS A 135 -22.80 17.84 -9.07
N GLN A 136 -22.34 18.57 -10.07
CA GLN A 136 -22.37 20.02 -10.09
C GLN A 136 -23.71 20.56 -10.62
N VAL A 137 -23.93 21.87 -10.43
CA VAL A 137 -25.11 22.59 -10.95
C VAL A 137 -25.21 22.50 -12.48
N SER A 138 -24.08 22.40 -13.17
CA SER A 138 -23.99 22.17 -14.62
C SER A 138 -24.52 20.80 -15.07
N GLY A 139 -24.80 19.89 -14.14
CA GLY A 139 -25.20 18.51 -14.40
C GLY A 139 -24.02 17.55 -14.59
N ARG A 140 -22.79 18.06 -14.76
CA ARG A 140 -21.57 17.25 -14.84
C ARG A 140 -21.20 16.66 -13.49
N ARG A 141 -20.51 15.52 -13.51
CA ARG A 141 -19.92 14.92 -12.31
C ARG A 141 -18.45 15.28 -12.25
N VAL A 142 -18.01 15.71 -11.08
CA VAL A 142 -16.62 16.05 -10.81
C VAL A 142 -16.06 15.10 -9.78
N PHE A 143 -14.96 14.44 -10.11
CA PHE A 143 -14.20 13.58 -9.23
C PHE A 143 -13.34 14.44 -8.29
N LYS A 144 -13.41 14.15 -6.99
CA LYS A 144 -12.69 14.89 -5.94
C LYS A 144 -11.34 14.23 -5.67
N GLY A 145 -10.34 14.56 -6.47
CA GLY A 145 -9.01 13.95 -6.42
C GLY A 145 -8.33 14.05 -5.06
N GLU A 146 -8.33 15.23 -4.44
CA GLU A 146 -7.66 15.41 -3.15
C GLU A 146 -8.34 14.61 -2.02
N LYS A 147 -9.68 14.49 -2.06
CA LYS A 147 -10.42 13.63 -1.11
C LYS A 147 -10.07 12.15 -1.31
N PHE A 148 -9.91 11.71 -2.56
CA PHE A 148 -9.50 10.34 -2.86
C PHE A 148 -8.10 10.05 -2.32
N VAL A 149 -7.13 10.93 -2.60
CA VAL A 149 -5.74 10.81 -2.12
C VAL A 149 -5.69 10.79 -0.60
N GLN A 150 -6.44 11.65 0.09
CA GLN A 150 -6.53 11.62 1.55
C GLN A 150 -7.09 10.29 2.07
N SER A 151 -8.15 9.77 1.45
CA SER A 151 -8.79 8.52 1.89
C SER A 151 -7.92 7.28 1.74
N ILE A 152 -6.91 7.30 0.87
CA ILE A 152 -5.96 6.18 0.68
C ILE A 152 -4.63 6.42 1.42
N SER A 153 -4.48 7.59 2.05
CA SER A 153 -3.31 7.93 2.88
C SER A 153 -3.54 7.64 4.37
N GLU A 154 -4.80 7.39 4.77
CA GLU A 154 -5.25 7.02 6.12
C GLU A 154 -5.24 5.50 6.32
#